data_AF-A7TET9-F1
#
_entry.id   AF-A7TET9-F1
#
_cell.length_a   1.000
_cell.length_b   1.000
_cell.length_c   1.000
_cell.angle_alpha   90.00
_cell.angle_beta   90.00
_cell.angle_gamma   90.00
#
_symmetry.space_group_name_H-M   'P 1'
#
loop_
_entity.id
_entity.type
_entity.pdbx_description
1 polymer ?
#
loop_
_entity_poly.entity_id
_entity_poly.type
_entity_poly.pdbx_seq_one_letter_code
_entity_poly.pdbx_strand_id
1 'polypeptide(L)'
;MSSDIECLIRGIPLYNAYGVMFPNVNKLRKFTSDVIDVPVVRGTDEMFNPWYKECEHILNDCNGHDSSFKTFDDWYKEKYLSSKPHGITDNITLTPVKRS
;
A
#
# COMPACT_ATOMS: atom_id res chain seq x y z
N MET A 1 -53.89 71.94 0.93
CA MET A 1 -54.72 71.10 0.05
C MET A 1 -53.90 70.12 -0.80
N SER A 2 -52.78 70.50 -1.44
CA SER A 2 -51.95 69.52 -2.19
C SER A 2 -51.24 68.50 -1.27
N SER A 3 -50.67 68.98 -0.15
CA SER A 3 -49.91 68.16 0.79
C SER A 3 -50.73 67.03 1.43
N ASP A 4 -52.01 67.27 1.70
CA ASP A 4 -52.89 66.30 2.36
C ASP A 4 -53.22 65.12 1.44
N ILE A 5 -53.37 65.40 0.14
CA ILE A 5 -53.62 64.41 -0.91
C ILE A 5 -52.35 63.58 -1.17
N GLU A 6 -51.18 64.20 -1.17
CA GLU A 6 -49.90 63.49 -1.30
C GLU A 6 -49.65 62.53 -0.13
N CYS A 7 -49.96 62.95 1.10
CA CYS A 7 -49.90 62.08 2.28
C CYS A 7 -50.84 60.88 2.15
N LEU A 8 -52.06 61.11 1.63
CA LEU A 8 -53.04 60.05 1.41
C LEU A 8 -52.57 59.04 0.35
N ILE A 9 -52.06 59.51 -0.79
CA ILE A 9 -51.59 58.65 -1.88
C ILE A 9 -50.38 57.82 -1.43
N ARG A 10 -49.44 58.42 -0.68
CA ARG A 10 -48.27 57.71 -0.14
C ARG A 10 -48.64 56.67 0.91
N GLY A 11 -49.81 56.79 1.55
CA GLY A 11 -50.34 55.79 2.49
C GLY A 11 -50.87 54.53 1.81
N ILE A 12 -51.05 54.54 0.48
CA ILE A 12 -51.56 53.40 -0.27
C ILE A 12 -50.37 52.65 -0.88
N PRO A 13 -50.16 51.36 -0.55
CA PRO A 13 -49.10 50.58 -1.16
C PRO A 13 -49.38 50.39 -2.66
N LEU A 14 -48.35 50.53 -3.47
CA LEU A 14 -48.43 50.28 -4.91
C LEU A 14 -48.41 48.77 -5.16
N TYR A 15 -49.33 48.31 -6.01
CA TYR A 15 -49.41 46.91 -6.43
C TYR A 15 -48.98 46.76 -7.88
N ASN A 16 -48.35 45.63 -8.17
CA ASN A 16 -48.01 45.27 -9.54
C ASN A 16 -49.26 44.76 -10.27
N ALA A 17 -49.51 45.28 -11.48
CA ALA A 17 -50.65 44.89 -12.32
C ALA A 17 -50.70 43.39 -12.63
N TYR A 18 -49.55 42.70 -12.65
CA TYR A 18 -49.47 41.27 -12.92
C TYR A 18 -49.63 40.39 -11.68
N GLY A 19 -49.70 40.97 -10.48
CA GLY A 19 -49.92 40.28 -9.21
C GLY A 19 -49.08 39.01 -9.06
N VAL A 20 -49.76 37.86 -8.96
CA VAL A 20 -49.16 36.53 -8.77
C VAL A 20 -48.46 35.97 -10.02
N MET A 21 -48.77 36.50 -11.20
CA MET A 21 -48.13 36.11 -12.46
C MET A 21 -46.78 36.78 -12.66
N PHE A 22 -46.43 37.76 -11.83
CA PHE A 22 -45.13 38.40 -11.89
C PHE A 22 -44.02 37.41 -11.45
N PRO A 23 -42.94 37.25 -12.24
CA PRO A 23 -41.88 36.31 -11.91
C PRO A 23 -41.20 36.71 -10.60
N ASN A 24 -41.38 35.88 -9.58
CA ASN A 24 -40.80 36.10 -8.26
C ASN A 24 -39.47 35.34 -8.14
N VAL A 25 -38.37 36.08 -8.29
CA VAL A 25 -36.99 35.59 -8.11
C VAL A 25 -36.72 35.00 -6.73
N ASN A 26 -37.55 35.29 -5.71
CA ASN A 26 -37.38 34.76 -4.35
C ASN A 26 -37.90 33.33 -4.17
N LYS A 27 -38.52 32.71 -5.20
CA LYS A 27 -38.99 31.32 -5.12
C LYS A 27 -37.86 30.29 -5.25
N LEU A 28 -36.73 30.68 -5.84
CA LEU A 28 -35.59 29.78 -6.03
C LEU A 28 -34.52 30.13 -5.00
N ARG A 29 -34.32 29.24 -4.02
CA ARG A 29 -33.19 29.34 -3.09
C ARG A 29 -31.95 28.73 -3.74
N LYS A 30 -30.81 29.38 -3.56
CA LYS A 30 -29.52 28.85 -4.01
C LYS A 30 -29.24 27.53 -3.28
N PHE A 31 -29.14 26.45 -4.02
CA PHE A 31 -28.70 25.17 -3.47
C PHE A 31 -27.19 25.23 -3.22
N THR A 32 -26.77 24.95 -2.00
CA THR A 32 -25.36 24.78 -1.63
C THR A 32 -25.11 23.30 -1.43
N SER A 33 -24.25 22.71 -2.26
CA SER A 33 -23.79 21.34 -2.05
C SER A 33 -22.74 21.32 -0.96
N ASP A 34 -22.79 20.31 -0.10
CA ASP A 34 -21.72 20.04 0.85
C ASP A 34 -20.45 19.60 0.12
N VAL A 35 -19.31 19.89 0.74
CA VAL A 35 -18.00 19.46 0.26
C VAL A 35 -17.84 17.99 0.61
N ILE A 36 -17.71 17.14 -0.41
CA ILE A 36 -17.37 15.73 -0.23
C ILE A 36 -15.84 15.65 -0.11
N ASP A 37 -15.35 15.35 1.08
CA ASP A 37 -13.94 15.06 1.30
C ASP A 37 -13.66 13.59 0.94
N VAL A 38 -12.92 13.38 -0.15
CA VAL A 38 -12.47 12.05 -0.56
C VAL A 38 -11.05 11.86 -0.04
N PRO A 39 -10.81 10.90 0.86
CA PRO A 39 -9.49 10.69 1.41
C PRO A 39 -8.51 10.34 0.29
N VAL A 40 -7.45 11.14 0.19
CA VAL A 40 -6.34 10.87 -0.72
C VAL A 40 -5.64 9.60 -0.23
N VAL A 41 -5.70 8.54 -1.03
CA VAL A 41 -4.87 7.36 -0.82
C VAL A 41 -3.43 7.79 -1.09
N ARG A 42 -2.70 8.17 -0.03
CA ARG A 42 -1.26 8.41 -0.12
C ARG A 42 -0.60 7.13 -0.62
N GLY A 43 0.44 7.28 -1.45
CA GLY A 43 1.13 6.16 -2.09
C GLY A 43 1.47 5.07 -1.09
N THR A 44 0.75 3.95 -1.17
CA THR A 44 0.92 2.77 -0.29
C THR A 44 2.31 2.17 -0.44
N ASP A 45 2.96 2.46 -1.57
CA ASP A 45 4.26 1.90 -1.93
C ASP A 45 5.35 2.32 -0.94
N GLU A 46 5.38 3.58 -0.49
CA GLU A 46 6.37 4.02 0.52
C GLU A 46 6.16 3.33 1.88
N MET A 47 4.91 3.00 2.22
CA MET A 47 4.58 2.34 3.48
C MET A 47 4.95 0.86 3.47
N PHE A 48 4.71 0.15 2.36
CA PHE A 48 4.90 -1.30 2.30
C PHE A 48 6.26 -1.74 1.77
N ASN A 49 6.99 -0.89 1.04
CA ASN A 49 8.30 -1.25 0.50
C ASN A 49 9.34 -1.66 1.58
N PRO A 50 9.42 -1.00 2.75
CA PRO A 50 10.31 -1.46 3.83
C PRO A 50 9.99 -2.89 4.30
N TRP A 51 8.70 -3.22 4.45
CA TRP A 51 8.25 -4.56 4.85
C TRP A 51 8.63 -5.62 3.81
N TYR A 52 8.50 -5.30 2.53
CA TYR A 52 8.91 -6.21 1.46
C TYR A 52 10.41 -6.50 1.51
N LYS A 53 11.23 -5.46 1.69
CA LYS A 53 12.71 -5.59 1.79
C LYS A 53 13.14 -6.41 3.00
N GLU A 54 12.44 -6.28 4.13
CA GLU A 54 12.72 -7.08 5.32
C GLU A 54 12.48 -8.58 5.06
N CYS A 55 11.34 -8.92 4.44
CA CYS A 55 11.04 -10.29 4.06
C CYS A 55 12.05 -10.86 3.06
N GLU A 56 12.48 -10.05 2.08
CA GLU A 56 13.50 -10.43 1.10
C GLU A 56 14.85 -10.69 1.77
N HIS A 57 15.25 -9.86 2.74
CA HIS A 57 16.48 -10.04 3.49
C HIS A 57 16.48 -11.35 4.28
N ILE A 58 15.38 -11.64 5.00
CA ILE A 58 15.22 -12.88 5.77
C ILE A 58 15.30 -14.11 4.85
N LEU A 59 14.63 -14.06 3.69
CA LEU A 59 14.69 -15.14 2.70
C LEU A 59 16.13 -15.38 2.21
N ASN A 60 16.88 -14.32 1.93
CA ASN A 60 18.26 -14.43 1.48
C ASN A 60 19.17 -15.01 2.58
N ASP A 61 18.96 -14.64 3.84
CA ASP A 61 19.72 -15.17 4.96
C ASP A 61 19.44 -16.67 5.18
N CYS A 62 18.18 -17.08 5.10
CA CYS A 62 17.81 -18.50 5.14
C CYS A 62 18.43 -19.29 3.99
N ASN A 63 18.37 -18.78 2.77
CA ASN A 63 18.99 -19.42 1.61
C ASN A 63 20.52 -19.49 1.75
N GLY A 64 21.15 -18.46 2.31
CA GLY A 64 22.58 -18.44 2.62
C GLY A 64 22.97 -19.51 3.64
N HIS A 65 22.19 -19.64 4.71
CA HIS A 65 22.37 -20.69 5.72
C HIS A 65 22.22 -22.10 5.13
N ASP A 66 21.19 -22.34 4.31
CA ASP A 66 20.96 -23.65 3.71
C ASP A 66 22.02 -24.02 2.67
N SER A 67 22.54 -23.03 1.95
CA SER A 67 23.59 -23.23 0.96
C SER A 67 24.99 -23.39 1.57
N SER A 68 25.26 -22.86 2.76
CA SER A 68 26.58 -22.98 3.41
C SER A 68 26.94 -24.45 3.71
N PHE A 69 25.93 -25.28 3.98
CA PHE A 69 26.14 -26.71 4.21
C PHE A 69 26.68 -27.42 2.95
N LYS A 70 26.23 -27.02 1.75
CA LYS A 70 26.74 -27.57 0.48
C LYS A 70 28.20 -27.20 0.27
N THR A 71 28.58 -25.96 0.56
CA THR A 71 29.98 -25.52 0.44
C THR A 71 30.90 -26.30 1.37
N PHE A 72 30.42 -26.61 2.59
CA PHE A 72 31.15 -27.47 3.51
C PHE A 72 31.27 -28.92 3.00
N ASP A 73 30.19 -29.51 2.48
CA ASP A 73 30.20 -30.86 1.93
C ASP A 73 31.15 -31.01 0.74
N ASP A 74 31.16 -30.01 -0.16
CA ASP A 74 32.06 -29.99 -1.31
C ASP A 74 33.52 -29.87 -0.86
N TRP A 75 33.81 -28.98 0.09
CA TRP A 75 35.14 -28.86 0.70
C TRP A 75 35.56 -30.17 1.41
N TYR A 76 34.66 -30.80 2.16
CA TYR A 76 34.92 -32.03 2.90
C TYR A 76 35.25 -33.19 1.94
N LYS A 77 34.52 -33.32 0.84
CA LYS A 77 34.81 -34.28 -0.23
C LYS A 77 36.17 -34.02 -0.88
N GLU A 78 36.42 -32.77 -1.28
CA GLU A 78 37.60 -32.45 -2.08
C GLU A 78 38.89 -32.42 -1.26
N LYS A 79 38.87 -31.99 0.00
CA LYS A 79 40.08 -31.84 0.82
C LYS A 79 40.33 -33.01 1.76
N TYR A 80 39.29 -33.46 2.45
CA TYR A 80 39.46 -34.49 3.48
C TYR A 80 39.34 -35.90 2.90
N LEU A 81 38.28 -36.18 2.15
CA LEU A 81 38.06 -37.53 1.59
C LEU A 81 39.05 -37.89 0.48
N SER A 82 39.47 -36.93 -0.36
CA SER A 82 40.47 -37.17 -1.41
C SER A 82 41.87 -37.49 -0.88
N SER A 83 42.21 -36.98 0.31
CA SER A 83 43.50 -37.19 0.96
C SER A 83 43.58 -38.51 1.74
N LYS A 84 42.43 -39.18 1.93
CA LYS A 84 42.40 -40.48 2.60
C LYS A 84 42.91 -41.58 1.68
N PRO A 85 43.70 -42.54 2.20
CA PRO A 85 44.11 -43.71 1.44
C PRO A 85 42.87 -44.49 0.97
N HIS A 86 42.88 -44.91 -0.29
CA HIS A 86 41.79 -45.60 -1.00
C HIS A 86 41.23 -46.87 -0.30
N GLY A 87 41.86 -47.36 0.78
CA GLY A 87 41.41 -48.53 1.54
C GLY A 87 40.51 -48.25 2.76
N ILE A 88 40.19 -46.99 3.07
CA ILE A 88 39.31 -46.63 4.21
C ILE A 88 37.91 -46.20 3.75
N THR A 89 37.78 -45.71 2.52
CA THR A 89 36.51 -45.20 1.96
C THR A 89 35.68 -46.30 1.30
N ASP A 90 36.36 -47.30 0.72
CA ASP A 90 35.70 -48.51 0.25
C ASP A 90 35.60 -49.49 1.43
N ASN A 91 34.42 -50.07 1.62
CA ASN A 91 34.04 -51.00 2.69
C ASN A 91 34.81 -52.35 2.61
N ILE A 92 36.12 -52.31 2.43
CA ILE A 92 36.98 -53.48 2.38
C ILE A 92 37.78 -53.48 3.68
N THR A 93 37.18 -54.10 4.70
CA THR A 93 37.89 -54.55 5.89
C THR A 93 39.23 -55.17 5.49
N LEU A 94 40.33 -54.55 5.94
CA LEU A 94 41.69 -55.06 5.78
C LEU A 94 41.87 -56.32 6.63
N THR A 95 41.36 -57.45 6.15
CA THR A 95 41.64 -58.75 6.76
C THR A 95 43.08 -59.18 6.42
N PRO A 96 43.92 -59.52 7.41
CA PRO A 96 45.31 -59.87 7.18
C PRO A 96 45.40 -61.22 6.44
N VAL A 97 46.10 -61.23 5.31
CA VAL A 97 46.44 -62.46 4.59
C VAL A 97 47.61 -63.14 5.29
N LYS A 98 47.38 -64.33 5.86
CA LYS A 98 48.47 -65.21 6.33
C LYS A 98 49.28 -65.67 5.11
N ARG A 99 50.55 -65.29 5.06
CA ARG A 99 51.54 -65.92 4.17
C ARG A 99 51.95 -67.25 4.80
N SER A 100 51.52 -68.36 4.19
CA SER A 100 52.11 -69.69 4.37
C SER A 100 53.15 -69.91 3.29
#